data_AF-A0A2H0JVT9-F1
#
_entry.id   AF-A0A2H0JVT9-F1
#
_cell.length_a   1.000
_cell.length_b   1.000
_cell.length_c   1.000
_cell.angle_alpha   90.00
_cell.angle_beta   90.00
_cell.angle_gamma   90.00
#
_symmetry.space_group_name_H-M   'P 1'
#
loop_
_entity.id
_entity.type
_entity.pdbx_description
1 polymer ?
#
loop_
_entity_poly.entity_id
_entity_poly.type
_entity_poly.pdbx_seq_one_letter_code
_entity_poly.pdbx_strand_id
1 'polypeptide(L)'
;MIIVDQFDRSRLRVGQWRGNSEPMRIVSGAVGKEKVHYEAPPSARVPDEMDRFITWFNGSRSMPGAIRAGLAHLWFECIHPFSDGNGRVGRAIAEKALANT
;
A
#
# COMPACT_ATOMS: atom_id res chain seq x y z
N MET A 1 13.79 5.94 4.87
CA MET A 1 13.20 5.09 3.82
C MET A 1 12.26 5.97 3.01
N ILE A 2 12.54 6.18 1.73
CA ILE A 2 11.74 7.08 0.89
C ILE A 2 11.01 6.20 -0.11
N ILE A 3 9.69 6.30 -0.15
CA ILE A 3 8.90 5.75 -1.24
C ILE A 3 9.02 6.76 -2.37
N VAL A 4 9.73 6.38 -3.42
CA VAL A 4 9.89 7.24 -4.59
C VAL A 4 8.81 6.87 -5.58
N ASP A 5 7.88 7.81 -5.73
CA ASP A 5 7.04 7.88 -6.90
C ASP A 5 7.56 9.05 -7.74
N GLN A 6 8.01 8.79 -8.96
CA GLN A 6 8.39 9.84 -9.90
C GLN A 6 7.10 10.45 -10.48
N PHE A 7 6.29 11.09 -9.63
CA PHE A 7 5.03 11.71 -10.05
C PHE A 7 5.11 13.23 -10.04
N ASP A 8 4.58 13.80 -11.11
CA ASP A 8 4.12 15.17 -11.13
C ASP A 8 2.87 15.30 -10.23
N ARG A 9 3.00 16.04 -9.13
CA ARG A 9 1.90 16.30 -8.18
C ARG A 9 0.71 17.04 -8.80
N SER A 10 0.87 17.66 -9.98
CA SER A 10 -0.19 18.41 -10.66
C SER A 10 -1.32 17.53 -11.24
N ARG A 11 -1.13 16.20 -11.34
CA ARG A 11 -2.09 15.24 -11.92
C ARG A 11 -2.46 14.08 -10.97
N LEU A 12 -2.50 14.32 -9.67
CA LEU A 12 -2.87 13.28 -8.69
C LEU A 12 -4.33 12.83 -8.89
N ARG A 13 -4.54 11.55 -9.19
CA ARG A 13 -5.90 10.96 -9.29
C ARG A 13 -6.34 10.45 -7.91
N VAL A 14 -6.91 11.35 -7.12
CA VAL A 14 -7.39 11.04 -5.76
C VAL A 14 -8.48 9.96 -5.81
N GLY A 15 -8.39 8.96 -4.94
CA GLY A 15 -9.39 7.90 -4.80
C GLY A 15 -9.38 6.85 -5.92
N GLN A 16 -8.45 6.94 -6.86
CA GLN A 16 -8.27 5.94 -7.92
C GLN A 16 -6.99 5.15 -7.69
N TRP A 17 -6.99 3.88 -8.10
CA TRP A 17 -5.77 3.10 -8.16
C TRP A 17 -4.73 3.79 -9.05
N ARG A 18 -3.46 3.68 -8.66
CA ARG A 18 -2.35 4.13 -9.51
C ARG A 18 -2.39 3.33 -10.81
N GLY A 19 -2.11 4.01 -11.91
CA GLY A 19 -2.22 3.45 -13.26
C GLY A 19 -1.01 3.73 -14.12
N ASN A 20 0.11 4.10 -13.51
CA ASN A 20 1.34 4.42 -14.23
C ASN A 20 2.11 3.14 -14.55
N SER A 21 2.85 3.17 -15.66
CA SER A 21 3.79 2.11 -16.03
C SER A 21 4.99 2.02 -15.09
N GLU A 22 5.35 3.14 -14.46
CA GLU A 22 6.50 3.20 -13.56
C GLU A 22 6.26 2.38 -12.28
N PRO A 23 7.27 1.61 -11.84
CA PRO A 23 7.18 0.80 -10.65
C PRO A 23 7.22 1.66 -9.38
N MET A 24 6.34 1.35 -8.44
CA MET A 24 6.38 1.95 -7.11
C MET A 24 7.43 1.23 -6.27
N ARG A 25 8.46 1.96 -5.83
CA ARG A 25 9.63 1.38 -5.17
C ARG A 25 9.91 2.02 -3.81
N ILE A 26 10.28 1.16 -2.88
CA ILE A 26 10.88 1.57 -1.61
C ILE A 26 12.39 1.61 -1.83
N VAL A 27 12.97 2.82 -1.73
CA VAL A 27 14.40 3.02 -1.94
C VAL A 27 15.08 3.67 -0.74
N SER A 28 16.41 3.52 -0.71
CA SER A 28 17.29 4.31 0.14
C SER A 28 18.49 4.79 -0.65
N GLY A 29 19.21 5.79 -0.16
CA GLY A 29 20.41 6.34 -0.80
C GLY A 29 20.19 7.77 -1.26
N ALA A 30 21.26 8.39 -1.75
CA ALA A 30 21.17 9.71 -2.36
C ALA A 30 20.51 9.63 -3.74
N VAL A 31 19.97 10.75 -4.22
CA VAL A 31 19.39 10.87 -5.56
C VAL A 31 20.42 10.44 -6.61
N GLY A 32 20.04 9.53 -7.50
CA GLY A 32 20.90 8.93 -8.53
C GLY A 32 21.81 7.78 -8.05
N LYS A 33 21.72 7.39 -6.77
CA LYS A 33 22.41 6.22 -6.18
C LYS A 33 21.45 5.40 -5.32
N GLU A 34 20.20 5.29 -5.75
CA GLU A 34 19.15 4.61 -5.04
C GLU A 34 19.36 3.09 -5.03
N LYS A 35 19.28 2.49 -3.84
CA LYS A 35 19.13 1.05 -3.66
C LYS A 35 17.65 0.74 -3.50
N VAL A 36 17.12 -0.10 -4.39
CA VAL A 36 15.75 -0.63 -4.29
C VAL A 36 15.72 -1.76 -3.26
N HIS A 37 14.86 -1.63 -2.25
CA HIS A 37 14.63 -2.67 -1.24
C HIS A 37 13.37 -3.47 -1.51
N TYR A 38 12.38 -2.83 -2.12
CA TYR A 38 11.10 -3.43 -2.44
C TYR A 38 10.49 -2.73 -3.65
N GLU A 39 9.82 -3.51 -4.49
CA GLU A 39 9.01 -3.04 -5.59
C GLU A 39 7.59 -3.58 -5.38
N ALA A 40 6.61 -2.68 -5.32
CA ALA A 40 5.21 -3.06 -5.19
C ALA A 40 4.71 -3.68 -6.50
N PRO A 41 3.58 -4.42 -6.49
CA PRO A 41 3.03 -5.03 -7.70
C PRO A 41 2.86 -4.01 -8.85
N PRO A 42 2.98 -4.44 -10.12
CA PRO A 42 2.66 -3.57 -11.25
C PRO A 42 1.25 -2.97 -11.13
N SER A 43 1.05 -1.73 -11.58
CA SER A 43 -0.23 -1.03 -11.47
C SER A 43 -1.41 -1.83 -12.05
N ALA A 44 -1.19 -2.60 -13.11
CA ALA A 44 -2.21 -3.46 -13.72
C ALA A 44 -2.73 -4.59 -12.81
N ARG A 45 -1.94 -5.01 -11.81
CA ARG A 45 -2.32 -6.04 -10.83
C ARG A 45 -2.96 -5.47 -9.56
N VAL A 46 -2.90 -4.16 -9.36
CA VAL A 46 -3.43 -3.51 -8.14
C VAL A 46 -4.91 -3.84 -7.90
N PRO A 47 -5.82 -3.81 -8.90
CA PRO A 47 -7.22 -4.17 -8.68
C PRO A 47 -7.38 -5.57 -8.09
N ASP A 48 -6.77 -6.59 -8.71
CA ASP A 48 -6.87 -7.98 -8.28
C ASP A 48 -6.25 -8.20 -6.89
N GLU A 49 -5.12 -7.56 -6.60
CA GLU A 49 -4.49 -7.65 -5.27
C GLU A 49 -5.35 -6.98 -4.19
N MET A 50 -6.02 -5.87 -4.52
CA MET A 50 -6.95 -5.20 -3.60
C MET A 50 -8.20 -6.05 -3.34
N ASP A 51 -8.74 -6.74 -4.34
CA ASP A 51 -9.87 -7.65 -4.17
C ASP A 51 -9.52 -8.82 -3.24
N ARG A 52 -8.33 -9.39 -3.40
CA ARG A 52 -7.80 -10.44 -2.51
C ARG A 52 -7.62 -9.92 -1.09
N PHE A 53 -7.04 -8.73 -0.94
CA PHE A 53 -6.86 -8.07 0.35
C PHE A 53 -8.19 -7.82 1.06
N ILE A 54 -9.19 -7.26 0.35
CA ILE A 54 -10.52 -6.97 0.92
C ILE A 54 -11.22 -8.26 1.33
N THR A 55 -11.16 -9.31 0.50
CA THR A 55 -11.72 -10.63 0.80
C THR A 55 -11.13 -11.20 2.09
N TRP A 56 -9.79 -11.19 2.21
CA TRP A 56 -9.10 -11.63 3.42
C TRP A 56 -9.44 -10.75 4.63
N PHE A 57 -9.46 -9.43 4.47
CA PHE A 57 -9.72 -8.50 5.57
C PHE A 57 -11.09 -8.73 6.19
N ASN A 58 -12.10 -9.00 5.35
CA ASN A 58 -13.46 -9.30 5.78
C ASN A 58 -13.59 -10.68 6.44
N GLY A 59 -12.87 -11.69 5.94
CA GLY A 59 -12.90 -13.06 6.49
C GLY A 59 -12.04 -13.29 7.73
N SER A 60 -11.13 -12.37 8.05
CA SER A 60 -10.09 -12.58 9.09
C SER A 60 -10.46 -12.13 10.50
N ARG A 61 -11.73 -11.86 10.79
CA ARG A 61 -12.19 -11.28 12.07
C ARG A 61 -11.87 -12.14 13.31
N SER A 62 -11.71 -13.45 13.15
CA SER A 62 -11.35 -14.36 14.24
C SER A 62 -9.87 -14.29 14.67
N MET A 63 -9.02 -13.56 13.95
CA MET A 63 -7.62 -13.38 14.33
C MET A 63 -7.47 -12.44 15.54
N PRO A 64 -6.44 -12.63 16.39
CA PRO A 64 -6.11 -11.66 17.43
C PRO A 64 -5.92 -10.25 16.85
N GLY A 65 -6.57 -9.25 17.45
CA GLY A 65 -6.67 -7.90 16.90
C GLY A 65 -5.33 -7.26 16.55
N ALA A 66 -4.32 -7.39 17.41
CA ALA A 66 -2.98 -6.86 17.16
C ALA A 66 -2.30 -7.50 15.93
N ILE A 67 -2.45 -8.82 15.77
CA ILE A 67 -1.91 -9.56 14.62
C ILE A 67 -2.63 -9.14 13.35
N ARG A 68 -3.97 -9.08 13.39
CA ARG A 68 -4.80 -8.66 12.26
C ARG A 68 -4.47 -7.24 11.82
N ALA A 69 -4.31 -6.31 12.76
CA ALA A 69 -3.94 -4.93 12.47
C ALA A 69 -2.56 -4.82 11.82
N GLY A 70 -1.56 -5.53 12.36
CA GLY A 70 -0.21 -5.56 11.80
C GLY A 70 -0.18 -6.12 10.38
N LEU A 71 -0.86 -7.26 10.15
CA LEU A 71 -0.96 -7.88 8.83
C LEU A 71 -1.72 -7.00 7.82
N ALA A 72 -2.83 -6.38 8.24
CA ALA A 72 -3.62 -5.54 7.36
C ALA A 72 -2.85 -4.30 6.90
N HIS A 73 -2.12 -3.66 7.83
CA HIS A 73 -1.28 -2.52 7.52
C HIS A 73 -0.15 -2.91 6.56
N LEU A 74 0.60 -3.97 6.90
CA LEU A 74 1.75 -4.40 6.09
C LEU A 74 1.32 -4.82 4.68
N TRP A 75 0.25 -5.62 4.56
CA TRP A 75 -0.22 -6.08 3.24
C TRP A 75 -0.68 -4.91 2.38
N PHE A 76 -1.46 -3.98 2.94
CA PHE A 76 -1.90 -2.78 2.21
C PHE A 76 -0.70 -1.95 1.70
N GLU A 77 0.31 -1.72 2.56
CA GLU A 77 1.53 -1.00 2.16
C GLU A 77 2.34 -1.74 1.08
N CYS A 78 2.35 -3.07 1.08
CA CYS A 78 2.98 -3.87 0.04
C CYS A 78 2.26 -3.75 -1.31
N ILE A 79 0.92 -3.63 -1.33
CA ILE A 79 0.18 -3.39 -2.58
C ILE A 79 0.43 -1.96 -3.09
N HIS A 80 0.46 -1.00 -2.16
CA HIS A 80 0.65 0.44 -2.41
C HIS A 80 -0.29 0.96 -3.52
N PRO A 81 -1.61 0.86 -3.33
CA PRO A 81 -2.57 0.97 -4.43
C PRO A 81 -2.78 2.39 -4.96
N PHE A 82 -2.46 3.42 -4.18
CA PHE A 82 -2.65 4.83 -4.58
C PHE A 82 -1.33 5.51 -4.97
N SER A 83 -1.41 6.63 -5.70
CA SER A 83 -0.24 7.48 -5.99
C SER A 83 0.24 8.30 -4.80
N ASP A 84 -0.63 8.62 -3.84
CA ASP A 84 -0.26 9.21 -2.55
C ASP A 84 -1.26 8.80 -1.47
N GLY A 85 -0.84 8.91 -0.21
CA GLY A 85 -1.72 8.72 0.95
C GLY A 85 -1.83 7.30 1.45
N ASN A 86 -1.10 6.34 0.86
CA ASN A 86 -1.10 4.94 1.30
C ASN A 86 -0.81 4.84 2.80
N GLY A 87 0.25 5.49 3.29
CA GLY A 87 0.56 5.54 4.72
C GLY A 87 -0.57 6.05 5.63
N ARG A 88 -1.40 7.00 5.16
CA ARG A 88 -2.56 7.49 5.93
C ARG A 88 -3.68 6.46 5.93
N VAL A 89 -3.98 5.87 4.78
CA VAL A 89 -5.03 4.86 4.63
C VAL A 89 -4.66 3.56 5.33
N GLY A 90 -3.42 3.10 5.22
CA GLY A 90 -2.89 1.91 5.89
C GLY A 90 -3.02 1.97 7.41
N ARG A 91 -2.73 3.14 8.02
CA ARG A 91 -2.98 3.37 9.45
C ARG A 91 -4.45 3.30 9.82
N ALA A 92 -5.33 3.93 9.05
CA ALA A 92 -6.78 3.87 9.30
C ALA A 92 -7.32 2.43 9.18
N ILE A 93 -6.81 1.65 8.22
CA ILE A 93 -7.12 0.22 8.07
C ILE A 93 -6.65 -0.57 9.30
N ALA A 94 -5.43 -0.30 9.80
CA ALA A 94 -4.89 -0.97 10.98
C ALA A 94 -5.75 -0.69 12.22
N GLU A 95 -6.12 0.57 12.44
CA GLU A 95 -7.04 0.98 13.51
C GLU A 95 -8.39 0.29 13.38
N LYS A 96 -8.96 0.22 12.18
CA LYS A 96 -10.21 -0.50 11.91
C LYS A 96 -10.07 -1.99 12.23
N ALA A 97 -8.96 -2.62 11.84
CA ALA A 97 -8.70 -4.02 12.13
C ALA A 97 -8.59 -4.31 13.62
N LEU A 98 -7.97 -3.39 14.37
CA LEU A 98 -7.82 -3.49 15.82
C LEU A 98 -9.15 -3.29 16.56
N ALA A 99 -9.98 -2.36 16.11
CA ALA A 99 -11.24 -2.01 16.74
C ALA A 99 -12.38 -3.01 16.48
N ASN A 100 -12.25 -3.85 15.44
CA ASN A 100 -13.26 -4.84 15.07
C ASN A 100 -12.72 -6.25 15.23
N THR A 101 -12.51 -6.65 16.49
CA THR A 101 -12.26 -8.03 16.92
C THR A 101 -13.55 -8.72 17.34
#